data_AF-A0A1W2GN23-F1
#
_entry.id   AF-A0A1W2GN23-F1
#
_cell.length_a   1.000
_cell.length_b   1.000
_cell.length_c   1.000
_cell.angle_alpha   90.00
_cell.angle_beta   90.00
_cell.angle_gamma   90.00
#
_symmetry.space_group_name_H-M   'P 1'
#
loop_
_entity.id
_entity.type
_entity.pdbx_description
1 polymer ?
#
loop_
_entity_poly.entity_id
_entity_poly.type
_entity_poly.pdbx_seq_one_letter_code
_entity_poly.pdbx_strand_id
1 'polypeptide(L)' 'MIDLRITTKFKEEEAWKAQLKEWCVAHKITEDPSLDEPILLEAKKITKGLAAIETFLQEYKAFMDDWYDCRCDKWMDK' A
#
# COMPACT_ATOMS: atom_id res chain seq x y z
N MET A 1 -5.19 5.57 6.90
CA MET A 1 -4.20 4.65 7.54
C MET A 1 -4.44 3.29 6.94
N ILE A 2 -3.38 2.63 6.47
CA ILE A 2 -3.45 1.30 5.84
C ILE A 2 -3.39 0.25 6.95
N ASP A 3 -4.35 -0.68 7.01
CA ASP A 3 -4.28 -1.88 7.84
C ASP A 3 -4.16 -3.11 6.92
N LEU A 4 -2.95 -3.67 6.86
CA LEU A 4 -2.61 -4.83 6.04
C LEU A 4 -2.61 -6.09 6.91
N ARG A 5 -3.52 -7.01 6.61
CA ARG A 5 -3.63 -8.31 7.25
C ARG A 5 -3.08 -9.37 6.32
N ILE A 6 -2.12 -10.14 6.80
CA ILE A 6 -1.39 -11.12 5.99
C ILE A 6 -1.48 -12.51 6.58
N THR A 7 -1.38 -13.50 5.71
CA THR A 7 -1.44 -14.93 6.00
C THR A 7 -0.08 -15.54 6.35
N THR A 8 1.02 -14.88 5.97
CA THR A 8 2.43 -15.37 5.99
C THR A 8 2.71 -16.56 5.06
N LYS A 9 1.77 -16.88 4.16
CA LYS A 9 1.86 -17.98 3.19
C LYS A 9 2.49 -17.54 1.86
N PHE A 10 2.56 -16.24 1.60
CA PHE A 10 2.99 -15.67 0.32
C PHE A 10 4.24 -14.82 0.50
N LYS A 11 5.16 -14.89 -0.47
CA LYS A 11 6.44 -14.14 -0.40
C LYS A 11 6.22 -12.64 -0.60
N GLU A 12 5.19 -12.29 -1.37
CA GLU A 12 4.76 -10.93 -1.69
C GLU A 12 4.38 -10.14 -0.43
N GLU A 13 3.93 -10.82 0.64
CA GLU A 13 3.55 -10.19 1.89
C GLU A 13 4.72 -9.46 2.54
N GLU A 14 5.94 -10.01 2.48
CA GLU A 14 7.14 -9.34 3.01
C GLU A 14 7.54 -8.11 2.17
N ALA A 15 7.37 -8.18 0.85
CA ALA A 15 7.64 -7.06 -0.04
C ALA A 15 6.71 -5.88 0.28
N TRP A 16 5.43 -6.13 0.51
CA TRP A 16 4.48 -5.07 0.89
C TRP A 16 4.81 -4.44 2.24
N LYS A 17 5.24 -5.24 3.23
CA LYS A 17 5.71 -4.70 4.52
C LYS A 17 6.87 -3.72 4.31
N ALA A 18 7.85 -4.10 3.49
CA ALA A 18 9.01 -3.26 3.20
C ALA A 18 8.61 -1.98 2.46
N GLN A 19 7.75 -2.09 1.45
CA GLN A 19 7.25 -0.94 0.67
C GLN A 19 6.52 0.09 1.55
N LEU A 20 5.57 -0.35 2.39
CA LEU A 20 4.83 0.55 3.28
C LEU A 20 5.75 1.27 4.28
N LYS A 21 6.82 0.59 4.73
CA LYS A 21 7.85 1.19 5.58
C LYS A 21 8.69 2.21 4.82
N GLU A 22 9.13 1.89 3.60
CA GLU A 22 9.92 2.79 2.76
C GLU A 22 9.15 4.08 2.42
N TRP A 23 7.86 3.95 2.10
CA TRP A 23 7.02 5.10 1.79
C TRP A 23 6.68 5.97 3.00
N CYS A 24 7.09 5.55 4.21
CA CYS A 24 6.85 6.27 5.46
C CYS A 24 5.37 6.59 5.69
N VAL A 25 4.47 5.72 5.19
CA VAL A 25 3.02 5.91 5.30
C VAL A 25 2.52 5.36 6.62
N ALA A 26 1.47 5.96 7.18
CA ALA A 26 0.84 5.43 8.39
C ALA A 26 0.18 4.07 8.09
N HIS A 27 0.80 3.00 8.57
CA HIS A 27 0.34 1.63 8.35
C HIS A 27 0.36 0.79 9.62
N LYS A 28 -0.48 -0.24 9.63
CA LYS A 28 -0.50 -1.33 10.61
C LYS A 28 -0.41 -2.64 9.85
N ILE A 29 0.44 -3.55 10.31
CA ILE A 29 0.55 -4.91 9.77
C ILE A 29 0.05 -5.87 10.85
N THR A 30 -0.89 -6.75 10.49
CA THR A 30 -1.40 -7.80 11.36
C THR A 30 -1.18 -9.14 10.70
N GLU A 31 -0.49 -10.04 11.39
CA GLU A 31 -0.31 -11.42 10.93
C GLU A 31 -1.48 -12.27 11.42
N ASP A 32 -2.19 -12.87 10.47
CA ASP A 32 -3.34 -13.73 10.72
C ASP A 32 -3.25 -14.96 9.81
N PRO A 33 -2.63 -16.06 10.28
CA PRO A 33 -2.44 -17.28 9.49
C PRO A 33 -3.76 -18.00 9.19
N SER A 34 -4.86 -17.64 9.87
CA SER A 34 -6.19 -18.21 9.63
C SER A 34 -6.86 -17.68 8.37
N LEU A 35 -6.35 -16.59 7.79
CA LEU A 35 -6.81 -16.06 6.52
C LEU A 35 -6.37 -16.96 5.35
N ASP A 36 -7.28 -17.18 4.41
CA ASP A 36 -6.99 -17.86 3.14
C ASP A 36 -6.25 -16.94 2.16
N GLU A 37 -6.57 -15.65 2.20
CA GLU A 37 -5.97 -14.61 1.37
C GLU A 37 -5.68 -13.34 2.18
N PRO A 38 -4.65 -12.57 1.83
CA PRO A 38 -4.35 -11.31 2.51
C PRO A 38 -5.45 -10.28 2.27
N ILE A 39 -5.62 -9.38 3.23
CA ILE A 39 -6.67 -8.35 3.24
C ILE A 39 -6.04 -7.00 3.57
N LEU A 40 -6.28 -6.00 2.73
CA LEU A 40 -5.93 -4.62 2.99
C LEU A 40 -7.20 -3.81 3.28
N LEU A 41 -7.15 -3.04 4.36
CA LEU A 41 -8.19 -2.11 4.78
C LEU A 41 -7.66 -0.69 4.72
N GLU A 42 -8.33 0.19 3.99
CA GLU A 42 -8.01 1.61 3.94
C GLU A 42 -9.31 2.42 4.03
N ALA A 43 -9.46 3.15 5.14
CA ALA A 43 -10.65 3.92 5.51
C ALA A 43 -11.97 3.12 5.49
N LYS A 44 -12.58 2.95 4.30
CA LYS A 44 -13.81 2.17 4.06
C LYS A 44 -13.67 1.14 2.94
N LYS A 45 -12.52 1.07 2.28
CA LYS A 45 -12.23 0.13 1.21
C LYS A 45 -11.63 -1.15 1.80
N ILE A 46 -12.10 -2.27 1.29
CA ILE A 46 -11.58 -3.61 1.60
C ILE A 46 -11.07 -4.19 0.29
N THR A 47 -9.78 -4.50 0.26
CA THR A 47 -9.11 -5.12 -0.87
C THR A 47 -8.62 -6.50 -0.42
N LYS A 48 -8.95 -7.54 -1.18
CA LYS A 48 -8.59 -8.93 -0.81
C LYS A 48 -7.85 -9.62 -1.94
N GLY A 49 -6.88 -10.44 -1.57
CA GLY A 49 -6.08 -11.22 -2.52
C GLY A 49 -4.88 -10.47 -3.07
N LEU A 50 -3.89 -11.24 -3.53
CA LEU A 50 -2.57 -10.75 -3.93
C LEU A 50 -2.64 -9.66 -5.01
N ALA A 51 -3.27 -9.97 -6.14
CA ALA A 51 -3.32 -9.07 -7.30
C ALA A 51 -4.06 -7.76 -6.99
N ALA A 52 -5.13 -7.82 -6.19
CA ALA A 52 -5.90 -6.63 -5.84
C ALA A 52 -5.12 -5.72 -4.88
N ILE A 53 -4.40 -6.31 -3.91
CA ILE A 53 -3.55 -5.55 -2.99
C ILE A 53 -2.37 -4.92 -3.74
N GLU A 54 -1.75 -5.65 -4.65
CA GLU A 54 -0.67 -5.10 -5.48
C GLU A 54 -1.14 -3.92 -6.34
N THR A 55 -2.29 -4.07 -7.00
CA THR A 55 -2.92 -2.98 -7.78
C THR A 55 -3.18 -1.77 -6.88
N PHE A 56 -3.76 -1.99 -5.70
CA PHE A 56 -4.01 -0.91 -4.74
C PHE A 56 -2.73 -0.17 -4.35
N LEU A 57 -1.64 -0.90 -4.06
CA LEU A 57 -0.37 -0.31 -3.67
C LEU A 57 0.25 0.51 -4.81
N GLN A 58 0.14 0.04 -6.05
CA GLN A 58 0.58 0.79 -7.24
C GLN A 58 -0.21 2.09 -7.42
N GLU A 59 -1.55 2.02 -7.34
CA GLU A 59 -2.41 3.20 -7.44
C GLU A 59 -2.12 4.20 -6.30
N TYR A 60 -1.92 3.69 -5.09
CA TYR A 60 -1.60 4.49 -3.92
C TYR A 60 -0.25 5.20 -4.07
N LYS A 61 0.77 4.52 -4.61
CA LYS A 61 2.07 5.12 -4.91
C LYS A 61 1.97 6.19 -5.98
N ALA A 62 1.26 5.92 -7.07
CA ALA A 62 1.04 6.89 -8.13
C ALA A 62 0.34 8.15 -7.63
N PHE A 63 -0.67 7.99 -6.76
CA PHE A 63 -1.36 9.12 -6.13
C PHE A 63 -0.43 9.95 -5.23
N MET A 64 0.41 9.30 -4.42
CA MET A 64 1.39 10.03 -3.61
C MET A 64 2.38 10.78 -4.50
N ASP A 65 2.89 10.14 -5.55
CA ASP A 65 3.88 10.73 -6.45
C ASP A 65 3.31 11.93 -7.22
N ASP A 66 2.08 11.83 -7.74
CA ASP A 66 1.37 12.95 -8.39
C ASP A 66 1.16 14.13 -7.42
N TRP A 67 0.83 13.82 -6.17
CA TRP A 67 0.69 14.83 -5.12
C TRP A 67 2.01 15.54 -4.78
N TYR A 68 3.14 14.83 -4.88
CA TYR A 68 4.48 15.39 -4.71
C TYR A 68 4.95 16.16 -5.96
N ASP A 69 4.63 15.68 -7.16
CA ASP A 69 4.99 16.29 -8.45
C ASP A 69 4.30 17.66 -8.65
N CYS A 70 3.08 17.81 -8.12
CA CYS A 70 2.36 19.09 -8.16
C CYS A 70 2.99 20.23 -7.33
N ARG A 71 4.12 20.04 -6.64
CA ARG A 71 4.68 21.06 -5.73
C ARG A 71 6.07 21.60 -6.06
N CYS A 72 6.82 21.05 -7.01
CA CYS A 72 8.20 21.53 -7.24
C CYS A 72 8.61 22.00 -8.64
N ASP A 73 7.93 21.66 -9.75
CA ASP A 73 8.46 22.05 -11.07
C ASP A 73 7.50 22.73 -12.05
N LYS A 74 6.21 22.93 -11.73
CA LYS A 74 5.29 23.58 -12.68
C LYS A 74 5.30 25.11 -12.71
N TRP A 75 6.15 25.76 -11.91
CA TRP A 75 6.17 27.23 -11.75
C TRP A 75 7.56 27.87 -11.87
N MET A 76 8.58 27.14 -12.36
CA MET A 76 9.93 27.69 -12.61
C MET A 76 10.25 27.90 -14.09
N ASP A 77 9.25 27.94 -14.96
CA ASP A 77 9.38 28.48 -16.32
C ASP A 77 8.78 29.90 -16.35
N LYS A 78 9.62 30.90 -16.05
CA LYS A 78 9.41 32.30 -16.40
C LYS A 78 10.73 33.02 -16.66
#